data_AF-A0A934TFP1-F1
#
_entry.id   AF-A0A934TFP1-F1
#
_cell.length_a   1.000
_cell.length_b   1.000
_cell.length_c   1.000
_cell.angle_alpha   90.00
_cell.angle_beta   90.00
_cell.angle_gamma   90.00
#
_symmetry.space_group_name_H-M   'P 1'
#
loop_
_entity.id
_entity.type
_entity.pdbx_description
1 polymer ?
#
loop_
_entity_poly.entity_id
_entity_poly.type
_entity_poly.pdbx_seq_one_letter_code
_entity_poly.pdbx_strand_id
1 'polypeptide(L)'
;MNKNSIVIIVAAVTALLCIGNVNAQEKKALFNGKDLTNWNFVIEGNKVPAEEVYSVKDGIIHVTGNPLGYMYTKEKYGNFHLQTEWRWPSGVESNSGIFVLIEEPNNPFPNGIECQLKSGDAGDFVLLGGSDLAEFKSIEGQPRPKFPVVKKDKGSTEKVPGEWNKADIYCLNGVITVYINGIFQNKGTNKIKEGYIGLQSEGKDIEFRNVTLTPLP
;
A
#
# COMPACT_ATOMS: atom_id res chain seq x y z
N MET A 1 -11.99 76.54 -39.01
CA MET A 1 -10.62 76.71 -38.48
C MET A 1 -10.48 75.88 -37.21
N ASN A 2 -9.38 75.13 -37.13
CA ASN A 2 -8.79 74.41 -35.98
C ASN A 2 -9.61 73.23 -35.42
N LYS A 3 -9.36 71.98 -35.86
CA LYS A 3 -8.24 71.07 -35.47
C LYS A 3 -7.97 71.08 -33.98
N ASN A 4 -8.36 69.98 -33.30
CA ASN A 4 -7.63 69.40 -32.18
C ASN A 4 -8.01 67.92 -32.09
N SER A 5 -7.14 67.06 -32.62
CA SER A 5 -7.22 65.61 -32.50
C SER A 5 -6.58 65.20 -31.17
N ILE A 6 -7.36 64.63 -30.25
CA ILE A 6 -6.85 64.00 -29.04
C ILE A 6 -6.52 62.55 -29.40
N VAL A 7 -5.23 62.19 -29.35
CA VAL A 7 -4.77 60.81 -29.46
C VAL A 7 -4.78 60.21 -28.05
N ILE A 8 -5.70 59.30 -27.78
CA ILE A 8 -5.72 58.49 -26.56
C ILE A 8 -4.86 57.25 -26.83
N ILE A 9 -3.70 57.16 -26.18
CA ILE A 9 -2.89 55.94 -26.15
C ILE A 9 -3.47 55.04 -25.06
N VAL A 10 -4.16 53.97 -25.46
CA VAL A 10 -4.57 52.89 -24.54
C VAL A 10 -3.41 51.90 -24.47
N ALA A 11 -2.68 51.90 -23.35
CA ALA A 11 -1.72 50.84 -23.05
C ALA A 11 -2.49 49.58 -22.59
N ALA A 12 -2.59 48.58 -23.47
CA ALA A 12 -3.14 47.28 -23.12
C ALA A 12 -2.10 46.49 -22.30
N VAL A 13 -2.34 46.33 -21.00
CA VAL A 13 -1.58 45.39 -20.17
C VAL A 13 -2.20 44.01 -20.35
N THR A 14 -1.57 43.18 -21.17
CA THR A 14 -1.90 41.74 -21.28
C THR A 14 -1.31 41.02 -20.08
N ALA A 15 -2.16 40.70 -19.09
CA ALA A 15 -1.81 39.75 -18.04
C ALA A 15 -1.67 38.35 -18.66
N LEU A 16 -0.44 37.87 -18.79
CA LEU A 16 -0.14 36.52 -19.21
C LEU A 16 -0.47 35.58 -18.03
N LEU A 17 -1.68 35.03 -18.02
CA LEU A 17 -2.03 33.93 -17.12
C LEU A 17 -1.27 32.68 -17.57
N CYS A 18 -0.14 32.41 -16.91
CA CYS A 18 0.52 31.12 -16.99
C CYS A 18 -0.42 30.07 -16.36
N ILE A 19 -1.25 29.43 -17.18
CA ILE A 19 -1.93 28.20 -16.79
C ILE A 19 -0.85 27.12 -16.75
N GLY A 20 -0.25 26.94 -15.58
CA GLY A 20 0.58 25.77 -15.32
C GLY A 20 -0.31 24.54 -15.47
N ASN A 21 0.06 23.63 -16.39
CA ASN A 21 -0.54 22.30 -16.42
C ASN A 21 -0.18 21.61 -15.09
N VAL A 22 -1.12 21.64 -14.13
CA VAL A 22 -1.08 20.71 -13.00
C VAL A 22 -1.35 19.35 -13.61
N ASN A 23 -0.29 18.60 -13.89
CA ASN A 23 -0.41 17.21 -14.30
C ASN A 23 -0.95 16.45 -13.08
N ALA A 24 -2.25 16.17 -13.05
CA ALA A 24 -2.82 15.28 -12.05
C ALA A 24 -2.13 13.92 -12.23
N GLN A 25 -1.36 13.47 -11.23
CA GLN A 25 -0.72 12.16 -11.27
C GLN A 25 -1.80 11.09 -11.49
N GLU A 26 -1.64 10.29 -12.54
CA GLU A 26 -2.65 9.32 -12.94
C GLU A 26 -2.71 8.18 -11.91
N LYS A 27 -3.90 7.96 -11.35
CA LYS A 27 -4.17 6.88 -10.40
C LYS A 27 -4.31 5.55 -11.15
N LYS A 28 -3.37 4.62 -10.92
CA LYS A 28 -3.37 3.26 -11.47
C LYS A 28 -4.21 2.32 -10.60
N ALA A 29 -5.09 1.54 -11.23
CA ALA A 29 -5.77 0.44 -10.56
C ALA A 29 -4.88 -0.81 -10.55
N LEU A 30 -4.40 -1.23 -9.37
CA LEU A 30 -3.63 -2.48 -9.25
C LEU A 30 -4.58 -3.68 -9.35
N PHE A 31 -5.74 -3.57 -8.73
CA PHE A 31 -6.86 -4.49 -8.96
C PHE A 31 -7.83 -3.89 -9.98
N ASN A 32 -8.13 -4.63 -11.05
CA ASN A 32 -8.98 -4.16 -12.15
C ASN A 32 -10.50 -4.27 -11.87
N GLY A 33 -10.89 -4.81 -10.71
CA GLY A 33 -12.30 -4.97 -10.30
C GLY A 33 -13.01 -6.18 -10.92
N LYS A 34 -12.32 -7.00 -11.73
CA LYS A 34 -12.92 -8.11 -12.48
C LYS A 34 -12.24 -9.44 -12.22
N ASP A 35 -10.91 -9.46 -12.27
CA ASP A 35 -10.11 -10.67 -12.17
C ASP A 35 -8.71 -10.36 -11.59
N LEU A 36 -7.91 -11.41 -11.42
CA LEU A 36 -6.55 -11.30 -10.87
C LEU A 36 -5.46 -11.34 -11.95
N THR A 37 -5.79 -11.04 -13.21
CA THR A 37 -4.81 -11.12 -14.32
C THR A 37 -3.66 -10.14 -14.19
N ASN A 38 -3.78 -9.12 -13.34
CA ASN A 38 -2.70 -8.16 -13.02
C ASN A 38 -1.70 -8.66 -11.97
N TRP A 39 -1.88 -9.89 -11.47
CA TRP A 39 -1.17 -10.39 -10.30
C TRP A 39 -0.43 -11.69 -10.60
N ASN A 40 0.64 -11.89 -9.85
CA ASN A 40 1.35 -13.15 -9.69
C ASN A 40 1.07 -13.71 -8.30
N PHE A 41 1.42 -14.98 -8.05
CA PHE A 41 1.07 -15.67 -6.80
C PHE A 41 2.25 -16.44 -6.22
N VAL A 42 2.35 -16.44 -4.90
CA VAL A 42 3.19 -17.34 -4.11
C VAL A 42 2.29 -18.08 -3.14
N ILE A 43 2.33 -19.41 -3.19
CA ILE A 43 1.66 -20.30 -2.24
C ILE A 43 2.72 -21.18 -1.59
N GLU A 44 2.67 -21.29 -0.27
CA GLU A 44 3.59 -22.12 0.49
C GLU A 44 3.61 -23.55 -0.06
N GLY A 45 4.79 -23.98 -0.52
CA GLY A 45 5.02 -25.34 -1.02
C GLY A 45 4.18 -25.72 -2.24
N ASN A 46 3.56 -24.76 -2.94
CA ASN A 46 2.59 -25.02 -4.02
C ASN A 46 1.51 -26.05 -3.60
N LYS A 47 1.08 -26.00 -2.33
CA LYS A 47 0.16 -26.97 -1.73
C LYS A 47 -1.17 -27.10 -2.48
N VAL A 48 -1.65 -26.00 -3.05
CA VAL A 48 -2.88 -25.90 -3.84
C VAL A 48 -2.69 -24.90 -4.99
N PRO A 49 -3.50 -24.99 -6.06
CA PRO A 49 -3.61 -23.95 -7.07
C PRO A 49 -3.96 -22.57 -6.46
N ALA A 50 -3.49 -21.49 -7.08
CA ALA A 50 -3.67 -20.14 -6.54
C ALA A 50 -5.16 -19.72 -6.49
N GLU A 51 -5.95 -20.18 -7.45
CA GLU A 51 -7.39 -19.91 -7.55
C GLU A 51 -8.23 -20.52 -6.41
N GLU A 52 -7.69 -21.50 -5.69
CA GLU A 52 -8.32 -22.04 -4.47
C GLU A 52 -8.10 -21.12 -3.25
N VAL A 53 -7.14 -20.20 -3.34
CA VAL A 53 -6.76 -19.27 -2.25
C VAL A 53 -7.20 -17.84 -2.56
N TYR A 54 -7.02 -17.39 -3.80
CA TYR A 54 -7.31 -16.04 -4.27
C TYR A 54 -8.39 -16.09 -5.34
N SER A 55 -9.51 -15.41 -5.10
CA SER A 55 -10.62 -15.34 -6.03
C SER A 55 -11.21 -13.93 -6.08
N VAL A 56 -12.05 -13.68 -7.10
CA VAL A 56 -12.81 -12.43 -7.20
C VAL A 56 -14.29 -12.75 -7.18
N LYS A 57 -15.03 -12.08 -6.30
CA LYS A 57 -16.49 -12.16 -6.21
C LYS A 57 -17.05 -10.77 -6.06
N ASP A 58 -18.03 -10.41 -6.90
CA ASP A 58 -18.71 -9.10 -6.85
C ASP A 58 -17.76 -7.89 -6.88
N GLY A 59 -16.66 -8.00 -7.63
CA GLY A 59 -15.63 -6.96 -7.72
C GLY A 59 -14.81 -6.78 -6.45
N ILE A 60 -14.74 -7.80 -5.59
CA ILE A 60 -13.97 -7.87 -4.35
C ILE A 60 -12.99 -9.04 -4.45
N ILE A 61 -11.74 -8.82 -4.06
CA ILE A 61 -10.76 -9.90 -3.91
C ILE A 61 -11.10 -10.63 -2.62
N HIS A 62 -11.25 -11.95 -2.68
CA HIS A 62 -11.41 -12.81 -1.52
C HIS A 62 -10.16 -13.70 -1.38
N VAL A 63 -9.60 -13.73 -0.17
CA VAL A 63 -8.44 -14.55 0.19
C VAL A 63 -8.83 -15.46 1.34
N THR A 64 -8.57 -16.76 1.22
CA THR A 64 -9.01 -17.75 2.23
C THR A 64 -8.23 -17.70 3.54
N GLY A 65 -7.00 -17.15 3.51
CA GLY A 65 -6.08 -17.08 4.65
C GLY A 65 -5.24 -18.34 4.87
N ASN A 66 -5.49 -19.41 4.12
CA ASN A 66 -4.74 -20.66 4.21
C ASN A 66 -4.77 -21.43 2.88
N PRO A 67 -3.63 -21.92 2.37
CA PRO A 67 -2.27 -21.86 2.93
C PRO A 67 -1.64 -20.47 2.98
N LEU A 68 -0.48 -20.38 3.64
CA LEU A 68 0.34 -19.17 3.64
C LEU A 68 0.76 -18.78 2.23
N GLY A 69 0.78 -17.49 1.94
CA GLY A 69 1.18 -16.97 0.64
C GLY A 69 0.88 -15.51 0.47
N TYR A 70 1.05 -15.01 -0.75
CA TYR A 70 0.56 -13.69 -1.16
C TYR A 70 0.36 -13.65 -2.68
N MET A 71 -0.57 -12.81 -3.11
CA MET A 71 -0.60 -12.31 -4.49
C MET A 71 0.22 -11.02 -4.57
N TYR A 72 0.97 -10.80 -5.65
CA TYR A 72 1.82 -9.61 -5.81
C TYR A 72 1.75 -9.00 -7.21
N THR A 73 2.08 -7.72 -7.30
CA THR A 73 2.05 -6.96 -8.54
C THR A 73 3.03 -7.51 -9.59
N LYS A 74 2.71 -7.36 -10.87
CA LYS A 74 3.63 -7.71 -11.98
C LYS A 74 4.84 -6.78 -12.10
N GLU A 75 4.69 -5.54 -11.64
CA GLU A 75 5.72 -4.50 -11.68
C GLU A 75 6.20 -4.18 -10.26
N LYS A 76 7.45 -3.73 -10.15
CA LYS A 76 7.98 -3.10 -8.94
C LYS A 76 7.61 -1.61 -8.93
N TYR A 77 7.44 -1.05 -7.75
CA TYR A 77 7.12 0.37 -7.55
C TYR A 77 8.04 0.98 -6.49
N GLY A 78 8.48 2.22 -6.73
CA GLY A 78 9.31 2.97 -5.79
C GLY A 78 8.56 4.07 -5.04
N ASN A 79 8.35 5.21 -5.69
CA ASN A 79 7.63 6.35 -5.11
C ASN A 79 6.13 6.23 -5.42
N PHE A 80 5.31 6.00 -4.39
CA PHE A 80 3.89 5.77 -4.57
C PHE A 80 3.05 6.11 -3.33
N HIS A 81 1.78 6.40 -3.58
CA HIS A 81 0.70 6.33 -2.60
C HIS A 81 -0.21 5.15 -2.96
N LEU A 82 -0.20 4.12 -2.12
CA LEU A 82 -1.05 2.95 -2.21
C LEU A 82 -2.27 3.15 -1.32
N GLN A 83 -3.46 2.97 -1.89
CA GLN A 83 -4.71 2.91 -1.16
C GLN A 83 -5.27 1.51 -1.28
N THR A 84 -5.65 0.93 -0.15
CA THR A 84 -6.23 -0.41 -0.07
C THR A 84 -7.31 -0.41 1.01
N GLU A 85 -8.45 -1.03 0.72
CA GLU A 85 -9.45 -1.34 1.75
C GLU A 85 -9.46 -2.84 2.03
N TRP A 86 -9.67 -3.22 3.30
CA TRP A 86 -9.82 -4.61 3.71
C TRP A 86 -10.93 -4.79 4.75
N ARG A 87 -11.40 -6.03 4.89
CA ARG A 87 -12.22 -6.48 6.02
C ARG A 87 -12.04 -7.98 6.25
N TRP A 88 -12.35 -8.45 7.46
CA TRP A 88 -12.56 -9.88 7.73
C TRP A 88 -14.05 -10.19 7.55
N PRO A 89 -14.47 -10.78 6.43
CA PRO A 89 -15.87 -10.82 6.02
C PRO A 89 -16.74 -11.70 6.92
N SER A 90 -16.14 -12.67 7.62
CA SER A 90 -16.82 -13.50 8.61
C SER A 90 -17.17 -12.78 9.92
N GLY A 91 -16.73 -11.53 10.10
CA GLY A 91 -16.91 -10.80 11.36
C GLY A 91 -16.07 -11.35 12.49
N VAL A 92 -15.04 -12.14 12.17
CA VAL A 92 -14.12 -12.73 13.14
C VAL A 92 -12.74 -12.14 12.96
N GLU A 93 -12.06 -11.86 14.08
CA GLU A 93 -10.67 -11.42 14.08
C GLU A 93 -9.78 -12.43 13.34
N SER A 94 -8.85 -11.92 12.54
CA SER A 94 -7.92 -12.72 11.74
C SER A 94 -6.55 -12.02 11.63
N ASN A 95 -5.67 -12.64 10.85
CA ASN A 95 -4.39 -12.12 10.39
C ASN A 95 -4.43 -11.87 8.88
N SER A 96 -3.53 -11.03 8.37
CA SER A 96 -3.12 -10.84 6.97
C SER A 96 -2.11 -9.67 6.96
N GLY A 97 -1.68 -9.23 5.78
CA GLY A 97 -0.73 -8.15 5.61
C GLY A 97 -0.78 -7.53 4.22
N ILE A 98 -0.40 -6.26 4.14
CA ILE A 98 -0.07 -5.58 2.89
C ILE A 98 1.44 -5.47 2.81
N PHE A 99 2.05 -6.18 1.88
CA PHE A 99 3.48 -6.19 1.69
C PHE A 99 3.89 -5.07 0.73
N VAL A 100 4.96 -4.36 1.05
CA VAL A 100 5.58 -3.36 0.19
C VAL A 100 7.08 -3.60 0.11
N LEU A 101 7.68 -3.15 -0.99
CA LEU A 101 9.11 -3.30 -1.26
C LEU A 101 9.56 -4.78 -1.23
N ILE A 102 8.71 -5.70 -1.71
CA ILE A 102 9.11 -7.09 -1.89
C ILE A 102 10.24 -7.13 -2.92
N GLU A 103 11.42 -7.62 -2.52
CA GLU A 103 12.57 -7.73 -3.42
C GLU A 103 12.39 -8.92 -4.37
N GLU A 104 12.33 -10.12 -3.79
CA GLU A 104 12.31 -11.40 -4.50
C GLU A 104 11.17 -12.30 -3.98
N PRO A 105 10.17 -12.62 -4.82
CA PRO A 105 8.95 -13.31 -4.40
C PRO A 105 9.11 -14.84 -4.40
N ASN A 106 10.12 -15.36 -3.69
CA ASN A 106 10.52 -16.77 -3.78
C ASN A 106 9.90 -17.68 -2.70
N ASN A 107 9.34 -17.09 -1.64
CA ASN A 107 8.77 -17.82 -0.52
C ASN A 107 7.65 -17.00 0.15
N PRO A 108 6.81 -17.61 1.01
CA PRO A 108 5.66 -16.93 1.64
C PRO A 108 6.00 -15.73 2.54
N PHE A 109 7.25 -15.63 3.00
CA PHE A 109 7.77 -14.52 3.80
C PHE A 109 9.00 -13.92 3.10
N PRO A 110 8.81 -13.20 1.98
CA PRO A 110 9.90 -12.67 1.18
C PRO A 110 10.64 -11.57 1.95
N ASN A 111 11.80 -11.16 1.47
CA ASN A 111 12.36 -9.88 1.95
C ASN A 111 11.44 -8.75 1.48
N GLY A 112 10.88 -8.02 2.46
CA GLY A 112 9.94 -6.93 2.26
C GLY A 112 9.44 -6.39 3.60
N ILE A 113 8.63 -5.34 3.55
CA ILE A 113 7.99 -4.74 4.73
C ILE A 113 6.50 -5.05 4.68
N GLU A 114 5.98 -5.62 5.75
CA GLU A 114 4.55 -5.84 5.91
C GLU A 114 3.96 -4.71 6.74
N CYS A 115 2.98 -4.01 6.17
CA CYS A 115 1.96 -3.32 6.96
C CYS A 115 0.99 -4.39 7.47
N GLN A 116 1.09 -4.68 8.77
CA GLN A 116 0.33 -5.72 9.46
C GLN A 116 -1.18 -5.45 9.34
N LEU A 117 -1.98 -6.51 9.20
CA LEU A 117 -3.45 -6.48 9.22
C LEU A 117 -4.05 -7.54 10.17
N LYS A 118 -3.32 -7.97 11.19
CA LYS A 118 -3.83 -8.73 12.33
C LYS A 118 -4.68 -7.83 13.21
N SER A 119 -5.83 -8.34 13.65
CA SER A 119 -6.73 -7.63 14.56
C SER A 119 -5.97 -7.09 15.78
N GLY A 120 -6.11 -5.78 16.03
CA GLY A 120 -5.45 -5.03 17.09
C GLY A 120 -4.06 -4.48 16.73
N ASP A 121 -3.45 -5.03 15.68
CA ASP A 121 -2.06 -4.75 15.28
C ASP A 121 -1.96 -4.00 13.94
N ALA A 122 -3.08 -3.64 13.29
CA ALA A 122 -3.03 -3.00 11.97
C ALA A 122 -2.17 -1.72 11.94
N GLY A 123 -1.24 -1.68 11.00
CA GLY A 123 -0.26 -0.58 10.84
C GLY A 123 1.07 -0.78 11.58
N ASP A 124 1.24 -1.85 12.36
CA ASP A 124 2.58 -2.30 12.74
C ASP A 124 3.40 -2.64 11.48
N PHE A 125 4.72 -2.44 11.52
CA PHE A 125 5.61 -2.97 10.49
C PHE A 125 6.22 -4.29 10.95
N VAL A 126 5.97 -5.36 10.20
CA VAL A 126 6.69 -6.63 10.36
C VAL A 126 7.78 -6.72 9.31
N LEU A 127 9.01 -7.02 9.74
CA LEU A 127 10.19 -7.07 8.88
C LEU A 127 10.38 -8.51 8.38
N LEU A 128 9.97 -8.75 7.13
CA LEU A 128 9.95 -10.07 6.52
C LEU A 128 11.29 -10.44 5.87
N GLY A 129 11.62 -11.73 5.84
CA GLY A 129 12.72 -12.25 5.02
C GLY A 129 14.10 -11.64 5.30
N GLY A 130 14.32 -11.12 6.51
CA GLY A 130 15.56 -10.44 6.89
C GLY A 130 15.63 -8.95 6.52
N SER A 131 14.51 -8.36 6.07
CA SER A 131 14.41 -6.92 5.83
C SER A 131 14.66 -6.10 7.09
N ASP A 132 14.91 -4.80 6.91
CA ASP A 132 15.18 -3.90 8.02
C ASP A 132 14.61 -2.50 7.79
N LEU A 133 14.36 -1.79 8.89
CA LEU A 133 14.01 -0.38 8.92
C LEU A 133 14.95 0.33 9.90
N ALA A 134 15.34 1.57 9.61
CA ALA A 134 16.23 2.36 10.48
C ALA A 134 15.67 2.53 11.92
N GLU A 135 14.35 2.45 12.05
CA GLU A 135 13.57 2.59 13.27
C GLU A 135 13.57 1.32 14.13
N PHE A 136 13.86 0.16 13.54
CA PHE A 136 14.04 -1.05 14.33
C PHE A 136 15.36 -1.00 15.11
N LYS A 137 15.30 -1.28 16.40
CA LYS A 137 16.47 -1.36 17.29
C LYS A 137 16.55 -2.76 17.86
N SER A 138 17.64 -3.46 17.53
CA SER A 138 18.00 -4.70 18.21
C SER A 138 18.27 -4.43 19.69
N ILE A 139 17.88 -5.37 20.54
CA ILE A 139 18.18 -5.33 21.96
C ILE A 139 19.55 -5.98 22.18
N GLU A 140 20.45 -5.29 22.88
CA GLU A 140 21.78 -5.81 23.18
C GLU A 140 21.70 -7.15 23.92
N GLY A 141 22.52 -8.12 23.51
CA GLY A 141 22.55 -9.46 24.10
C GLY A 141 21.37 -10.37 23.71
N GLN A 142 20.41 -9.89 22.91
CA GLN A 142 19.29 -10.69 22.41
C GLN A 142 19.45 -10.99 20.91
N PRO A 143 19.15 -12.23 20.46
CA PRO A 143 19.12 -12.52 19.04
C PRO A 143 18.02 -11.68 18.36
N ARG A 144 18.28 -11.24 17.13
CA ARG A 144 17.25 -10.58 16.31
C ARG A 144 16.09 -11.56 16.09
N PRO A 145 14.83 -11.16 16.34
CA PRO A 145 13.67 -12.01 16.04
C PRO A 145 13.63 -12.40 14.56
N LYS A 146 13.01 -13.55 14.24
CA LYS A 146 12.79 -13.97 12.85
C LYS A 146 11.92 -12.96 12.08
N PHE A 147 10.91 -12.43 12.75
CA PHE A 147 10.01 -11.39 12.26
C PHE A 147 10.02 -10.22 13.26
N PRO A 148 11.03 -9.36 13.20
CA PRO A 148 11.07 -8.18 14.05
C PRO A 148 9.91 -7.23 13.72
N VAL A 149 9.48 -6.47 14.73
CA VAL A 149 8.32 -5.59 14.61
C VAL A 149 8.70 -4.17 15.03
N VAL A 150 8.36 -3.18 14.20
CA VAL A 150 8.31 -1.77 14.59
C VAL A 150 6.86 -1.44 14.91
N LYS A 151 6.58 -1.21 16.19
CA LYS A 151 5.22 -0.94 16.68
C LYS A 151 4.71 0.41 16.20
N LYS A 152 3.41 0.46 15.88
CA LYS A 152 2.67 1.69 15.57
C LYS A 152 2.67 2.68 16.74
N ASP A 153 2.55 3.97 16.41
CA ASP A 153 2.56 5.11 17.34
C ASP A 153 1.25 5.26 18.14
N LYS A 154 0.13 4.86 17.54
CA LYS A 154 -1.21 4.98 18.15
C LYS A 154 -1.79 3.62 18.50
N GLY A 155 -2.81 3.61 19.36
CA GLY A 155 -3.64 2.42 19.53
C GLY A 155 -4.30 2.00 18.21
N SER A 156 -4.92 0.82 18.21
CA SER A 156 -5.70 0.38 17.05
C SER A 156 -6.75 1.43 16.68
N THR A 157 -6.83 1.73 15.39
CA THR A 157 -7.89 2.55 14.78
C THR A 157 -8.75 1.71 13.84
N GLU A 158 -8.68 0.39 13.97
CA GLU A 158 -9.49 -0.55 13.20
C GLU A 158 -10.96 -0.41 13.59
N LYS A 159 -11.82 -0.60 12.61
CA LYS A 159 -13.24 -0.85 12.84
C LYS A 159 -13.44 -2.29 13.28
N VAL A 160 -14.60 -2.56 13.86
CA VAL A 160 -14.97 -3.92 14.29
C VAL A 160 -14.92 -4.90 13.11
N PRO A 161 -14.62 -6.19 13.36
CA PRO A 161 -14.59 -7.19 12.31
C PRO A 161 -15.86 -7.23 11.46
N GLY A 162 -15.69 -7.42 10.15
CA GLY A 162 -16.77 -7.33 9.15
C GLY A 162 -16.88 -5.96 8.48
N GLU A 163 -16.42 -4.88 9.13
CA GLU A 163 -16.41 -3.55 8.55
C GLU A 163 -15.16 -3.28 7.69
N TRP A 164 -15.34 -2.43 6.68
CA TRP A 164 -14.25 -2.00 5.79
C TRP A 164 -13.33 -0.99 6.48
N ASN A 165 -12.07 -1.38 6.62
CA ASN A 165 -10.95 -0.54 7.00
C ASN A 165 -10.22 -0.03 5.75
N LYS A 166 -9.49 1.09 5.88
CA LYS A 166 -8.69 1.69 4.81
C LYS A 166 -7.25 1.92 5.25
N ALA A 167 -6.31 1.62 4.37
CA ALA A 167 -4.88 1.85 4.53
C ALA A 167 -4.45 2.81 3.43
N ASP A 168 -3.82 3.89 3.85
CA ASP A 168 -3.07 4.78 2.97
C ASP A 168 -1.59 4.58 3.29
N ILE A 169 -0.85 4.01 2.34
CA ILE A 169 0.58 3.71 2.47
C ILE A 169 1.34 4.58 1.48
N TYR A 170 2.19 5.46 2.00
CA TYR A 170 3.07 6.31 1.19
C TYR A 170 4.47 5.72 1.23
N CYS A 171 5.08 5.51 0.06
CA CYS A 171 6.50 5.21 -0.07
C CYS A 171 7.16 6.34 -0.86
N LEU A 172 8.17 6.98 -0.27
CA LEU A 172 8.93 8.04 -0.92
C LEU A 172 10.42 7.86 -0.61
N ASN A 173 11.22 7.52 -1.62
CA ASN A 173 12.66 7.27 -1.50
C ASN A 173 13.02 6.25 -0.40
N GLY A 174 12.19 5.19 -0.25
CA GLY A 174 12.36 4.16 0.78
C GLY A 174 11.77 4.50 2.14
N VAL A 175 11.20 5.70 2.31
CA VAL A 175 10.44 6.08 3.52
C VAL A 175 8.99 5.64 3.36
N ILE A 176 8.56 4.71 4.20
CA ILE A 176 7.20 4.16 4.23
C ILE A 176 6.44 4.83 5.37
N THR A 177 5.25 5.37 5.09
CA THR A 177 4.34 5.95 6.08
C THR A 177 2.97 5.32 5.93
N VAL A 178 2.39 4.85 7.03
CA VAL A 178 1.08 4.17 7.04
C VAL A 178 0.07 4.96 7.85
N TYR A 179 -1.12 5.12 7.27
CA TYR A 179 -2.32 5.58 7.95
C TYR A 179 -3.39 4.49 7.89
N ILE A 180 -4.07 4.26 9.00
CA ILE A 180 -5.20 3.34 9.10
C ILE A 180 -6.44 4.15 9.47
N ASN A 181 -7.45 4.11 8.60
CA ASN A 181 -8.68 4.91 8.69
C ASN A 181 -8.40 6.41 8.86
N GLY A 182 -7.40 6.92 8.14
CA GLY A 182 -7.01 8.34 8.13
C GLY A 182 -6.15 8.77 9.32
N ILE A 183 -5.84 7.88 10.26
CA ILE A 183 -5.00 8.16 11.42
C ILE A 183 -3.59 7.60 11.18
N PHE A 184 -2.58 8.43 11.41
CA PHE A 184 -1.17 8.02 11.33
C PHE A 184 -0.91 6.84 12.28
N GLN A 185 -0.27 5.79 11.76
CA GLN A 185 0.13 4.63 12.55
C GLN A 185 1.64 4.46 12.62
N ASN A 186 2.36 4.56 11.50
CA ASN A 186 3.78 4.20 11.52
C ASN A 186 4.58 4.89 10.42
N LYS A 187 5.89 5.02 10.66
CA LYS A 187 6.86 5.53 9.69
C LYS A 187 8.16 4.74 9.79
N GLY A 188 8.64 4.25 8.65
CA GLY A 188 9.82 3.42 8.53
C GLY A 188 10.71 3.87 7.38
N THR A 189 12.02 3.72 7.51
CA THR A 189 13.01 4.06 6.48
C THR A 189 13.78 2.81 6.08
N ASN A 190 13.58 2.35 4.84
CA ASN A 190 14.28 1.23 4.24
C ASN A 190 15.39 1.71 3.29
N LYS A 191 16.45 0.90 3.15
CA LYS A 191 17.50 1.10 2.13
C LYS A 191 17.01 0.74 0.74
N ILE A 192 16.14 -0.26 0.65
CA ILE A 192 15.43 -0.62 -0.58
C ILE A 192 14.40 0.47 -0.87
N LYS A 193 14.36 0.90 -2.14
CA LYS A 193 13.52 2.04 -2.57
C LYS A 193 12.47 1.64 -3.58
N GLU A 194 12.50 0.41 -4.07
CA GLU A 194 11.56 -0.13 -5.04
C GLU A 194 11.39 -1.64 -4.81
N GLY A 195 10.16 -2.14 -4.97
CA GLY A 195 9.86 -3.56 -4.95
C GLY A 195 8.40 -3.84 -5.30
N TYR A 196 8.00 -5.12 -5.29
CA TYR A 196 6.61 -5.48 -5.53
C TYR A 196 5.72 -5.12 -4.34
N ILE A 197 4.43 -5.01 -4.62
CA ILE A 197 3.37 -4.83 -3.61
C ILE A 197 2.56 -6.13 -3.55
N GLY A 198 2.22 -6.61 -2.35
CA GLY A 198 1.51 -7.86 -2.16
C GLY A 198 0.38 -7.80 -1.15
N LEU A 199 -0.57 -8.73 -1.29
CA LEU A 199 -1.69 -8.97 -0.37
C LEU A 199 -1.59 -10.40 0.15
N GLN A 200 -1.51 -10.56 1.46
CA GLN A 200 -1.15 -11.83 2.10
C GLN A 200 -2.36 -12.74 2.34
N SER A 201 -2.13 -14.04 2.17
CA SER A 201 -2.94 -15.11 2.76
C SER A 201 -2.28 -15.61 4.04
N GLU A 202 -2.88 -15.31 5.19
CA GLU A 202 -2.49 -15.87 6.49
C GLU A 202 -3.70 -15.88 7.45
N GLY A 203 -3.93 -16.96 8.19
CA GLY A 203 -5.01 -17.05 9.17
C GLY A 203 -6.34 -17.47 8.55
N LYS A 204 -7.35 -16.60 8.66
CA LYS A 204 -8.72 -16.79 8.13
C LYS A 204 -8.99 -15.86 6.95
N ASP A 205 -10.21 -15.94 6.45
CA ASP A 205 -10.65 -15.17 5.30
C ASP A 205 -10.50 -13.66 5.47
N ILE A 206 -10.07 -13.01 4.39
CA ILE A 206 -9.96 -11.56 4.28
C ILE A 206 -10.39 -11.14 2.88
N GLU A 207 -11.01 -9.98 2.79
CA GLU A 207 -11.40 -9.37 1.53
C GLU A 207 -10.68 -8.05 1.31
N PHE A 208 -10.34 -7.78 0.05
CA PHE A 208 -9.74 -6.52 -0.37
C PHE A 208 -10.53 -5.86 -1.50
N ARG A 209 -10.56 -4.53 -1.51
CA ARG A 209 -11.06 -3.72 -2.63
C ARG A 209 -10.32 -2.39 -2.71
N ASN A 210 -10.61 -1.64 -3.78
CA ASN A 210 -10.05 -0.30 -4.01
C ASN A 210 -8.51 -0.25 -3.98
N VAL A 211 -7.85 -1.33 -4.41
CA VAL A 211 -6.39 -1.47 -4.46
C VAL A 211 -5.84 -0.63 -5.60
N THR A 212 -5.35 0.56 -5.26
CA THR A 212 -5.00 1.60 -6.23
C THR A 212 -3.69 2.29 -5.86
N LEU A 213 -2.94 2.70 -6.87
CA LEU A 213 -1.61 3.29 -6.73
C LEU A 213 -1.56 4.62 -7.46
N THR A 214 -1.13 5.67 -6.77
CA THR A 214 -0.81 6.97 -7.37
C THR A 214 0.71 7.14 -7.34
N PRO A 215 1.39 7.26 -8.49
CA PRO A 215 2.84 7.53 -8.51
C PRO A 215 3.14 8.84 -7.80
N LEU A 216 4.20 8.87 -7.00
CA LEU A 216 4.69 10.10 -6.36
C LEU A 216 5.95 10.61 -7.08
N PRO A 217 6.29 11.91 -6.94
CA PRO A 217 7.48 12.49 -7.55
C PRO A 217 8.78 11.80 -7.13
#